data_AF-A0A933VPE3-F1
#
_entry.id   AF-A0A933VPE3-F1
#
_cell.length_a   1.000
_cell.length_b   1.000
_cell.length_c   1.000
_cell.angle_alpha   90.00
_cell.angle_beta   90.00
_cell.angle_gamma   90.00
#
_symmetry.space_group_name_H-M   'P 1'
#
loop_
_entity.id
_entity.type
_entity.pdbx_description
1 polymer ?
#
loop_
_entity_poly.entity_id
_entity_poly.type
_entity_poly.pdbx_seq_one_letter_code
_entity_poly.pdbx_strand_id
1 'polypeptide(L)' 'MLILGIETSCDETAAAVVEDGRRVLASRVHSQID' A
#
# COMPACT_ATOMS: atom_id res chain seq x y z
N MET A 1 -0.28 -1.66 16.79
CA MET A 1 0.83 -2.16 15.94
C MET A 1 0.72 -1.49 14.59
N LEU A 2 1.83 -0.97 14.05
CA LEU A 2 1.87 -0.42 12.70
C LEU A 2 2.44 -1.46 11.73
N ILE A 3 1.78 -1.62 10.59
CA ILE A 3 2.15 -2.55 9.53
C ILE A 3 2.41 -1.74 8.26
N LEU A 4 3.56 -1.97 7.63
CA LEU A 4 3.86 -1.45 6.29
C LEU A 4 3.57 -2.56 5.26
N GLY A 5 2.59 -2.33 4.40
CA GLY A 5 2.29 -3.16 3.25
C GLY A 5 2.95 -2.59 1.99
N ILE A 6 3.57 -3.46 1.19
CA ILE A 6 4.13 -3.15 -0.12
C ILE A 6 3.54 -4.15 -1.11
N GLU A 7 3.05 -3.65 -2.24
CA GLU A 7 2.47 -4.45 -3.32
C GLU A 7 3.12 -4.07 -4.65
N THR A 8 3.65 -5.08 -5.36
CA THR A 8 4.42 -4.93 -6.61
C THR A 8 4.21 -6.10 -7.59
N SER A 9 3.11 -6.86 -7.48
CA SER A 9 2.92 -8.09 -8.26
C SER A 9 2.42 -7.85 -9.70
N CYS A 10 1.89 -6.68 -10.01
CA CYS A 10 1.24 -6.38 -11.30
C CYS A 10 1.79 -5.07 -11.91
N ASP A 11 0.93 -4.29 -12.55
CA ASP A 11 1.19 -3.03 -13.24
C ASP A 11 1.10 -1.77 -12.33
N GLU A 12 0.92 -1.98 -11.03
CA GLU A 12 0.92 -0.91 -10.04
C GLU A 12 1.96 -1.17 -8.97
N THR A 13 2.55 -0.09 -8.45
CA THR A 13 3.32 -0.11 -7.20
C THR A 13 2.47 0.55 -6.12
N ALA A 14 2.26 -0.10 -4.98
CA ALA A 14 1.52 0.48 -3.87
C ALA A 14 2.22 0.31 -2.52
N ALA A 15 1.97 1.27 -1.63
CA ALA A 15 2.41 1.24 -0.24
C ALA A 15 1.31 1.74 0.70
N ALA A 16 1.12 1.05 1.81
CA ALA A 16 0.14 1.43 2.82
C ALA A 16 0.66 1.24 4.25
N VAL A 17 0.27 2.15 5.14
CA VAL A 17 0.49 2.03 6.59
C VAL A 17 -0.85 1.67 7.24
N VAL A 18 -0.90 0.53 7.93
CA VAL A 18 -2.11 0.00 8.57
C VAL A 18 -1.89 -0.13 10.07
N GLU A 19 -2.84 0.39 10.85
CA GLU A 19 -2.93 0.22 12.30
C GLU A 19 -3.75 -1.03 12.62
N ASP A 20 -3.14 -1.92 13.41
CA ASP A 20 -3.73 -3.16 13.95
C ASP A 20 -4.37 -4.07 12.88
N GLY A 21 -3.84 -4.01 11.65
CA GLY A 21 -4.32 -4.79 10.51
C GLY A 21 -5.72 -4.43 10.01
N ARG A 22 -6.33 -3.34 10.53
CA ARG A 22 -7.72 -2.99 10.22
C ARG A 22 -7.91 -1.56 9.72
N ARG A 23 -7.13 -0.61 10.23
CA ARG A 23 -7.32 0.82 9.92
C ARG A 23 -6.18 1.32 9.03
N VAL A 24 -6.51 1.78 7.83
CA VAL A 24 -5.53 2.40 6.93
C VAL A 24 -5.26 3.85 7.39
N LEU A 25 -4.00 4.17 7.68
CA LEU A 25 -3.56 5.52 8.04
C LEU A 25 -3.06 6.31 6.82
N ALA A 26 -2.38 5.63 5.91
CA ALA A 26 -1.89 6.19 4.66
C ALA A 26 -1.90 5.11 3.57
N SER A 27 -2.21 5.50 2.34
CA SER A 27 -2.13 4.64 1.17
C SER A 27 -1.79 5.46 -0.06
N ARG A 28 -0.88 4.94 -0.88
CA ARG A 28 -0.55 5.46 -2.22
C ARG A 28 -0.43 4.30 -3.19
N VAL A 29 -1.03 4.51 -4.36
CA VAL A 29 -0.92 3.64 -5.53
C VAL A 29 -0.29 4.49 -6.63
N HIS A 30 0.72 3.92 -7.27
CA HIS A 30 1.33 4.47 -8.47
C HIS A 30 1.09 3.48 -9.59
N SER A 31 0.29 3.91 -10.56
CA SER A 31 0.07 3.16 -11.79
C SER A 31 1.32 3.28 -12.67
N GLN A 32 1.75 2.17 -13.24
CA GLN A 32 2.83 2.13 -14.25
C GLN A 32 2.27 2.21 -15.67
N ILE A 33 1.01 2.61 -15.82
CA ILE A 33 0.39 2.83 -17.12
C ILE A 33 0.98 4.12 -17.71
N ASP A 34 1.61 3.99 -18.89
CA ASP A 34 1.92 5.06 -19.83
C ASP A 34 0.73 5.35 -20.75
#